data_AF-A0A482RMC7-F1
#
_entry.id   AF-A0A482RMC7-F1
#
_cell.length_a   1.000
_cell.length_b   1.000
_cell.length_c   1.000
_cell.angle_alpha   90.00
_cell.angle_beta   90.00
_cell.angle_gamma   90.00
#
_symmetry.space_group_name_H-M   'P 1'
#
loop_
_entity.id
_entity.type
_entity.pdbx_description
1 polymer ?
#
loop_
_entity_poly.entity_id
_entity_poly.type
_entity_poly.pdbx_seq_one_letter_code
_entity_poly.pdbx_strand_id
1 'polypeptide(L)'
;MVQRIHLMPNPCTFLIDGITFGVSSTDVLFALSKNEATRLHGDMPGSGPKVDRLTRLMYHMLEQRSFFPPIPPCDMDAPGSAVPLEYTQLWSMDMPVTPQVLIAPSKMKSFVRGVSDDCVLINPGPLVKGSSGGTYARCDINPANPGHITTCMCRARALSSCRSGPPRTCFLFTYPSPSVSTRHLPCR
;
A
#
# COMPACT_ATOMS: atom_id res chain seq x y z
N MET A 1 31.72 -13.54 -1.78
CA MET A 1 30.53 -13.99 -1.01
C MET A 1 29.42 -12.99 -1.32
N VAL A 2 28.31 -13.39 -1.94
CA VAL A 2 27.25 -12.45 -2.32
C VAL A 2 26.38 -12.17 -1.10
N GLN A 3 26.35 -10.93 -0.61
CA GLN A 3 25.48 -10.51 0.49
C GLN A 3 24.03 -10.49 0.00
N ARG A 4 23.15 -11.29 0.64
CA ARG A 4 21.73 -11.46 0.25
C ARG A 4 20.75 -10.76 1.19
N ILE A 5 21.26 -10.06 2.21
CA ILE A 5 20.45 -9.45 3.27
C ILE A 5 20.81 -7.97 3.34
N HIS A 6 19.78 -7.13 3.23
CA HIS A 6 19.86 -5.68 3.34
C HIS A 6 18.96 -5.24 4.50
N LEU A 7 19.51 -4.48 5.44
CA LEU A 7 18.77 -3.91 6.57
C LEU A 7 18.43 -2.46 6.23
N MET A 8 17.14 -2.12 6.20
CA MET A 8 16.64 -0.81 5.80
C MET A 8 15.95 -0.11 6.99
N PRO A 9 15.96 1.23 7.04
CA PRO A 9 15.21 1.98 8.05
C PRO A 9 13.69 1.89 7.81
N ASN A 10 12.91 2.34 8.80
CA ASN A 10 11.48 2.53 8.65
C ASN A 10 11.11 4.01 8.88
N PRO A 11 10.51 4.70 7.89
CA PRO A 11 10.26 4.25 6.51
C PRO A 11 11.54 4.19 5.66
N CYS A 12 11.46 3.64 4.45
CA CYS A 12 12.55 3.67 3.47
C CYS A 12 12.05 3.82 2.03
N THR A 13 12.92 4.36 1.18
CA THR A 13 12.73 4.40 -0.27
C THR A 13 13.94 3.75 -0.94
N PHE A 14 13.73 2.83 -1.89
CA PHE A 14 14.81 2.12 -2.58
C PHE A 14 14.41 1.75 -4.01
N LEU A 15 15.39 1.31 -4.81
CA LEU A 15 15.22 0.96 -6.22
C LEU A 15 15.40 -0.55 -6.42
N ILE A 16 14.50 -1.18 -7.17
CA ILE A 16 14.67 -2.55 -7.69
C ILE A 16 14.44 -2.50 -9.20
N ASP A 17 15.44 -2.88 -9.99
CA ASP A 17 15.36 -2.92 -11.46
C ASP A 17 14.79 -1.63 -12.10
N GLY A 18 15.19 -0.47 -11.58
CA GLY A 18 14.73 0.83 -12.07
C GLY A 18 13.36 1.28 -11.55
N ILE A 19 12.70 0.47 -10.72
CA ILE A 19 11.41 0.81 -10.10
C ILE A 19 11.63 1.32 -8.67
N THR A 20 11.04 2.46 -8.36
CA THR A 20 11.14 3.06 -7.03
C THR A 20 10.07 2.50 -6.09
N PHE A 21 10.52 1.93 -4.98
CA PHE A 21 9.69 1.43 -3.89
C PHE A 21 9.75 2.36 -2.69
N GLY A 22 8.60 2.70 -2.13
CA GLY A 22 8.48 3.32 -0.81
C GLY A 22 7.85 2.31 0.15
N VAL A 23 8.43 2.11 1.32
CA VAL A 23 7.95 1.15 2.32
C VAL A 23 7.88 1.81 3.69
N SER A 24 6.75 1.65 4.37
CA SER A 24 6.56 2.02 5.77
C SER A 24 5.86 0.87 6.49
N SER A 25 6.28 0.54 7.71
CA SER A 25 5.60 -0.47 8.54
C SER A 25 4.54 0.12 9.47
N THR A 26 4.41 1.45 9.50
CA THR A 26 3.43 2.14 10.34
C THR A 26 2.04 2.06 9.69
N ASP A 27 0.98 1.83 10.48
CA ASP A 27 -0.41 1.77 9.98
C ASP A 27 -1.00 3.17 9.72
N VAL A 28 -0.40 3.86 8.74
CA VAL A 28 -0.72 5.25 8.36
C VAL A 28 -2.16 5.35 7.83
N LEU A 29 -2.59 4.33 7.08
CA LEU A 29 -3.94 4.27 6.53
C LEU A 29 -4.99 4.25 7.62
N PHE A 30 -4.78 3.47 8.69
CA PHE A 30 -5.69 3.47 9.82
C PHE A 30 -5.67 4.79 10.57
N ALA A 31 -4.48 5.39 10.79
CA ALA A 31 -4.36 6.69 11.44
C ALA A 31 -5.08 7.80 10.66
N LEU A 32 -4.82 7.93 9.36
CA LEU A 32 -5.51 8.89 8.48
C LEU A 32 -7.02 8.63 8.47
N SER A 33 -7.45 7.36 8.46
CA SER A 33 -8.87 7.03 8.38
C SER A 33 -9.69 7.62 9.54
N LYS A 34 -9.12 7.75 10.74
CA LYS A 34 -9.85 8.25 11.91
C LYS A 34 -10.25 9.71 11.80
N ASN A 35 -9.39 10.52 11.18
CA ASN A 35 -9.51 11.98 11.16
C ASN A 35 -9.76 12.54 9.74
N GLU A 36 -9.94 11.69 8.73
CA GLU A 36 -10.27 12.12 7.37
C GLU A 36 -11.69 12.68 7.30
N ALA A 37 -11.81 13.90 6.78
CA ALA A 37 -13.08 14.52 6.44
C ALA A 37 -13.14 14.79 4.94
N THR A 38 -14.24 14.40 4.30
CA THR A 38 -14.49 14.68 2.89
C THR A 38 -15.86 15.32 2.71
N ARG A 39 -15.94 16.34 1.85
CA ARG A 39 -17.22 16.84 1.38
C ARG A 39 -17.69 15.91 0.27
N LEU A 40 -18.68 15.08 0.57
CA LEU A 40 -19.32 14.26 -0.44
C LEU A 40 -20.24 15.17 -1.27
N HIS A 41 -19.86 15.44 -2.53
CA HIS A 41 -20.74 16.14 -3.47
C HIS A 41 -21.88 15.26 -4.03
N GLY A 42 -21.96 14.00 -3.61
CA GLY A 42 -22.76 12.93 -4.22
C GLY A 42 -24.27 13.11 -4.22
N ASP A 43 -24.82 14.09 -3.49
CA ASP A 43 -26.27 14.34 -3.46
C ASP A 43 -26.71 15.47 -4.42
N MET A 44 -25.75 16.14 -5.07
CA MET A 44 -26.05 17.15 -6.09
C MET A 44 -26.02 16.52 -7.50
N PRO A 45 -27.07 16.73 -8.32
CA PRO A 45 -27.07 16.28 -9.71
C PRO A 45 -25.91 16.95 -10.47
N GLY A 46 -25.05 16.14 -11.08
CA GLY A 46 -23.87 16.60 -11.83
C GLY A 46 -22.54 16.48 -11.09
N SER A 47 -22.50 16.01 -9.84
CA SER A 47 -21.23 15.68 -9.18
C SER A 47 -20.59 14.43 -9.81
N GLY A 48 -19.27 14.49 -10.03
CA GLY A 48 -18.50 13.40 -10.63
C GLY A 48 -18.46 12.12 -9.78
N PRO A 49 -17.79 11.06 -10.26
CA PRO A 49 -17.75 9.77 -9.58
C PRO A 49 -17.24 9.87 -8.15
N LYS A 50 -17.92 9.19 -7.22
CA LYS A 50 -17.50 9.11 -5.82
C LYS A 50 -16.15 8.38 -5.73
N VAL A 51 -15.09 9.11 -5.39
CA VAL A 51 -13.76 8.51 -5.14
C VAL A 51 -13.85 7.63 -3.89
N ASP A 52 -13.34 6.39 -3.97
CA ASP A 52 -13.30 5.47 -2.82
C ASP A 52 -12.49 6.08 -1.66
N ARG A 53 -12.96 5.87 -0.43
CA ARG A 53 -12.33 6.42 0.78
C ARG A 53 -10.87 6.02 0.87
N LEU A 54 -10.59 4.75 0.62
CA LEU A 54 -9.25 4.24 0.68
C LEU A 54 -8.34 4.96 -0.32
N THR A 55 -8.78 5.14 -1.57
CA THR A 55 -8.02 5.89 -2.59
C THR A 55 -7.68 7.31 -2.14
N ARG A 56 -8.62 8.01 -1.47
CA ARG A 56 -8.34 9.35 -0.93
C ARG A 56 -7.29 9.34 0.19
N LEU A 57 -7.38 8.39 1.13
CA LEU A 57 -6.38 8.27 2.22
C LEU A 57 -4.97 8.08 1.65
N MET A 58 -4.85 7.27 0.60
CA MET A 58 -3.56 7.02 -0.06
C MET A 58 -3.06 8.25 -0.81
N TYR A 59 -3.97 8.98 -1.43
CA TYR A 59 -3.66 10.20 -2.15
C TYR A 59 -3.08 11.29 -1.22
N HIS A 60 -3.58 11.40 0.02
CA HIS A 60 -3.01 12.31 1.03
C HIS A 60 -1.52 12.04 1.31
N MET A 61 -1.08 10.77 1.34
CA MET A 61 0.34 10.44 1.53
C MET A 61 1.22 10.96 0.38
N LEU A 62 0.73 10.84 -0.86
CA LEU A 62 1.46 11.28 -2.05
C LEU A 62 1.46 12.80 -2.20
N GLU A 63 0.32 13.45 -1.97
CA GLU A 63 0.23 14.92 -2.03
C GLU A 63 1.09 15.59 -0.96
N GLN A 64 1.08 15.05 0.26
CA GLN A 64 1.89 15.58 1.36
C GLN A 64 3.33 15.10 1.31
N ARG A 65 3.70 14.23 0.35
CA ARG A 65 5.03 13.65 0.16
C ARG A 65 5.64 13.15 1.47
N SER A 66 4.82 12.50 2.30
CA SER A 66 5.23 12.04 3.62
C SER A 66 4.67 10.65 3.90
N PHE A 67 5.52 9.78 4.43
CA PHE A 67 5.14 8.46 4.89
C PHE A 67 4.20 8.50 6.09
N PHE A 68 4.14 9.59 6.86
CA PHE A 68 3.20 9.75 7.97
C PHE A 68 2.70 11.20 8.05
N PRO A 69 1.67 11.56 7.25
CA PRO A 69 1.15 12.92 7.25
C PRO A 69 0.30 13.37 8.45
N PRO A 70 -0.44 12.51 9.20
CA PRO A 70 -1.32 13.00 10.24
C PRO A 70 -0.52 13.51 11.45
N ILE A 71 -0.74 14.77 11.82
CA ILE A 71 -0.18 15.41 13.01
C ILE A 71 -1.34 16.03 13.78
N PRO A 72 -1.51 15.73 15.08
CA PRO A 72 -0.67 14.87 15.92
C PRO A 72 -0.81 13.36 15.62
N PRO A 73 0.20 12.54 15.97
CA PRO A 73 0.22 11.07 15.76
C PRO A 73 -0.66 10.31 16.77
N CYS A 74 -1.28 11.01 17.71
CA CYS A 74 -2.16 10.48 18.75
C CYS A 74 -3.55 11.09 18.64
N ASP A 75 -4.57 10.28 18.92
CA ASP A 75 -5.87 10.84 19.29
C ASP A 75 -5.73 11.37 20.71
N MET A 76 -6.00 12.66 20.93
CA MET A 76 -5.92 13.29 22.26
C MET A 76 -6.82 12.57 23.28
N ASP A 77 -7.87 11.90 22.80
CA ASP A 77 -8.88 11.21 23.61
C ASP A 77 -8.56 9.72 23.87
N ALA A 78 -7.49 9.17 23.28
CA ALA A 78 -7.12 7.75 23.42
C ALA A 78 -5.61 7.57 23.72
N PRO A 79 -5.17 7.91 24.96
CA PRO A 79 -3.79 7.68 25.40
C PRO A 79 -3.43 6.20 25.28
N GLY A 80 -2.47 5.88 24.41
CA GLY A 80 -2.02 4.52 24.11
C GLY A 80 -2.24 4.05 22.66
N SER A 81 -3.02 4.78 21.86
CA SER A 81 -3.11 4.50 20.41
C SER A 81 -2.13 5.31 19.55
N ALA A 82 -1.19 6.02 20.19
CA ALA A 82 -0.26 6.92 19.54
C ALA A 82 0.79 6.14 18.75
N VAL A 83 1.06 6.58 17.52
CA VAL A 83 2.30 6.19 16.84
C VAL A 83 3.44 6.94 17.54
N PRO A 84 4.48 6.26 18.04
CA PRO A 84 5.63 6.94 18.63
C PRO A 84 6.37 7.68 17.52
N LEU A 85 6.15 8.99 17.45
CA LEU A 85 6.74 9.88 16.46
C LEU A 85 7.68 10.86 17.17
N GLU A 86 8.94 10.87 16.75
CA GLU A 86 9.93 11.80 17.26
C GLU A 86 9.94 13.07 16.38
N TYR A 87 9.39 14.17 16.87
CA TYR A 87 9.23 15.40 16.09
C TYR A 87 10.55 16.00 15.59
N THR A 88 11.65 15.84 16.32
CA THR A 88 13.01 16.24 15.92
C THR A 88 13.51 15.49 14.68
N GLN A 89 12.94 14.31 14.39
CA GLN A 89 13.28 13.46 13.25
C GLN A 89 12.15 13.41 12.21
N LEU A 90 11.21 14.36 12.22
CA LEU A 90 10.06 14.35 11.31
C LEU A 90 10.48 14.34 9.83
N TRP A 91 11.61 14.95 9.50
CA TRP A 91 12.22 14.93 8.16
C TRP A 91 12.49 13.51 7.64
N SER A 92 12.67 12.52 8.53
CA SER A 92 12.85 11.12 8.13
C SER A 92 11.58 10.48 7.57
N MET A 93 10.42 11.12 7.75
CA MET A 93 9.15 10.71 7.17
C MET A 93 8.95 11.26 5.75
N ASP A 94 9.80 12.14 5.25
CA ASP A 94 9.64 12.71 3.91
C ASP A 94 9.90 11.68 2.81
N MET A 95 9.10 11.75 1.74
CA MET A 95 9.31 10.98 0.53
C MET A 95 10.26 11.77 -0.39
N PRO A 96 11.49 11.28 -0.65
CA PRO A 96 12.45 11.99 -1.50
C PRO A 96 11.97 12.08 -2.95
N VAL A 97 11.19 11.10 -3.39
CA VAL A 97 10.55 11.01 -4.71
C VAL A 97 9.19 10.33 -4.54
N THR A 98 8.26 10.56 -5.47
CA THR A 98 7.02 9.77 -5.53
C THR A 98 7.38 8.32 -5.88
N PRO A 99 7.12 7.34 -5.00
CA PRO A 99 7.42 5.94 -5.31
C PRO A 99 6.46 5.42 -6.37
N GLN A 100 6.94 4.55 -7.24
CA GLN A 100 6.08 3.84 -8.20
C GLN A 100 5.30 2.71 -7.53
N VAL A 101 5.88 2.14 -6.47
CA VAL A 101 5.21 1.16 -5.61
C VAL A 101 5.31 1.60 -4.17
N LEU A 102 4.18 1.94 -3.56
CA LEU A 102 4.09 2.28 -2.14
C LEU A 102 3.54 1.08 -1.36
N ILE A 103 4.32 0.52 -0.45
CA ILE A 103 3.90 -0.58 0.43
C ILE A 103 3.61 -0.01 1.81
N ALA A 104 2.33 -0.01 2.19
CA ALA A 104 1.85 0.45 3.49
C ALA A 104 0.95 -0.64 4.10
N PRO A 105 1.53 -1.56 4.90
CA PRO A 105 0.78 -2.58 5.61
C PRO A 105 -0.20 -1.95 6.60
N SER A 106 -1.41 -2.52 6.65
CA SER A 106 -2.47 -2.08 7.57
C SER A 106 -3.29 -3.28 8.05
N LYS A 107 -3.91 -3.15 9.23
CA LYS A 107 -4.92 -4.11 9.73
C LYS A 107 -6.18 -4.15 8.86
N MET A 108 -6.37 -3.16 7.98
CA MET A 108 -7.44 -3.11 6.98
C MET A 108 -7.39 -4.31 6.02
N LYS A 109 -8.49 -4.54 5.28
CA LYS A 109 -8.55 -5.60 4.25
C LYS A 109 -7.41 -5.39 3.25
N SER A 110 -6.72 -6.47 2.87
CA SER A 110 -5.64 -6.45 1.88
C SER A 110 -6.12 -5.93 0.52
N PHE A 111 -5.34 -5.07 -0.14
CA PHE A 111 -5.70 -4.49 -1.43
C PHE A 111 -4.49 -4.07 -2.24
N VAL A 112 -4.73 -3.86 -3.53
CA VAL A 112 -3.84 -3.14 -4.45
C VAL A 112 -4.68 -2.10 -5.19
N ARG A 113 -4.18 -0.88 -5.29
CA ARG A 113 -4.86 0.25 -5.94
C ARG A 113 -3.86 1.16 -6.63
N GLY A 114 -4.16 1.59 -7.86
CA GLY A 114 -3.52 2.76 -8.46
C GLY A 114 -4.02 4.01 -7.76
N VAL A 115 -3.10 4.88 -7.33
CA VAL A 115 -3.42 6.10 -6.57
C VAL A 115 -3.22 7.35 -7.43
N SER A 116 -2.17 7.36 -8.27
CA SER A 116 -1.88 8.39 -9.26
C SER A 116 -1.49 7.72 -10.58
N ASP A 117 -1.24 8.49 -11.63
CA ASP A 117 -0.80 7.95 -12.94
C ASP A 117 0.59 7.31 -12.93
N ASP A 118 1.30 7.27 -11.79
CA ASP A 118 2.62 6.66 -11.69
C ASP A 118 2.84 5.87 -10.40
N CYS A 119 1.82 5.69 -9.55
CA CYS A 119 1.97 5.06 -8.24
C CYS A 119 0.89 4.01 -7.96
N VAL A 120 1.33 2.79 -7.63
CA VAL A 120 0.49 1.73 -7.07
C VAL A 120 0.74 1.62 -5.58
N LEU A 121 -0.33 1.65 -4.79
CA LEU A 121 -0.27 1.33 -3.37
C LEU A 121 -0.69 -0.11 -3.10
N ILE A 122 0.09 -0.78 -2.25
CA ILE A 122 -0.11 -2.15 -1.83
C ILE A 122 -0.27 -2.18 -0.31
N ASN A 123 -1.43 -2.66 0.15
CA ASN A 123 -1.59 -3.16 1.52
C ASN A 123 -1.59 -4.70 1.46
N PRO A 124 -0.48 -5.37 1.82
CA PRO A 124 -0.41 -6.83 1.83
C PRO A 124 -1.39 -7.47 2.84
N GLY A 125 -1.84 -6.72 3.84
CA GLY A 125 -2.55 -7.23 5.01
C GLY A 125 -1.63 -8.02 5.95
N PRO A 126 -2.15 -8.43 7.11
CA PRO A 126 -1.37 -9.23 8.05
C PRO A 126 -1.15 -10.65 7.51
N LEU A 127 0.06 -11.20 7.72
CA LEU A 127 0.41 -12.56 7.30
C LEU A 127 -0.37 -13.63 8.07
N VAL A 128 -0.79 -13.33 9.30
CA VAL A 128 -1.57 -14.20 10.20
C VAL A 128 -2.70 -13.38 10.81
N LYS A 129 -3.89 -13.98 10.94
CA LYS A 129 -5.07 -13.38 11.57
C LYS A 129 -5.56 -14.30 12.69
N GLY A 130 -5.14 -14.03 13.92
CA GLY A 130 -5.40 -14.93 15.06
C GLY A 130 -4.82 -16.31 14.78
N SER A 131 -5.66 -17.35 14.84
CA SER A 131 -5.27 -18.73 14.55
C SER A 131 -5.33 -19.11 13.06
N SER A 132 -5.59 -18.16 12.15
CA SER A 132 -5.78 -18.42 10.71
C SER A 132 -4.70 -17.75 9.85
N GLY A 133 -4.41 -18.35 8.69
CA GLY A 133 -3.51 -17.77 7.70
C GLY A 133 -4.06 -16.47 7.11
N GLY A 134 -3.19 -15.48 6.96
CA GLY A 134 -3.51 -14.17 6.41
C GLY A 134 -3.20 -14.04 4.92
N THR A 135 -2.58 -12.94 4.52
CA THR A 135 -2.30 -12.60 3.12
C THR A 135 -0.90 -12.04 2.93
N TYR A 136 -0.41 -12.12 1.69
CA TYR A 136 0.80 -11.44 1.24
C TYR A 136 0.59 -10.93 -0.20
N ALA A 137 1.42 -9.98 -0.62
CA ALA A 137 1.43 -9.49 -2.00
C ALA A 137 2.59 -10.11 -2.77
N ARG A 138 2.38 -10.44 -4.04
CA ARG A 138 3.43 -10.79 -4.99
C ARG A 138 3.43 -9.75 -6.12
N CYS A 139 4.59 -9.15 -6.36
CA CYS A 139 4.81 -8.17 -7.40
C CYS A 139 5.78 -8.77 -8.42
N ASP A 140 5.36 -8.85 -9.68
CA ASP A 140 6.16 -9.27 -10.82
C ASP A 140 6.50 -8.03 -11.65
N ILE A 141 7.79 -7.72 -11.76
CA ILE A 141 8.32 -6.57 -12.53
C ILE A 141 8.81 -7.12 -13.86
N ASN A 142 8.33 -6.56 -14.99
CA ASN A 142 8.76 -7.00 -16.30
C ASN A 142 9.97 -6.17 -16.79
N PRO A 143 11.17 -6.77 -16.93
CA PRO A 143 12.35 -6.04 -17.38
C PRO A 143 12.27 -5.62 -18.85
N ALA A 144 11.46 -6.29 -19.69
CA ALA A 144 11.31 -5.95 -21.10
C ALA A 144 10.51 -4.66 -21.33
N ASN A 145 9.67 -4.27 -20.36
CA ASN A 145 8.90 -3.02 -20.38
C ASN A 145 9.15 -2.29 -19.05
N PRO A 146 10.21 -1.48 -18.94
CA PRO A 146 10.49 -0.69 -17.74
C PRO A 146 9.26 0.13 -17.34
N GLY A 147 8.84 0.02 -16.07
CA GLY A 147 7.61 0.63 -15.55
C GLY A 147 6.37 -0.28 -15.55
N HIS A 148 6.42 -1.44 -16.20
CA HIS A 148 5.30 -2.38 -16.18
C HIS A 148 5.32 -3.29 -14.95
N ILE A 149 4.43 -3.01 -13.99
CA ILE A 149 4.40 -3.66 -12.68
C ILE A 149 3.10 -4.44 -12.51
N THR A 150 3.17 -5.77 -12.47
CA THR A 150 2.02 -6.63 -12.21
C THR A 150 1.98 -7.03 -10.74
N THR A 151 0.87 -6.81 -10.03
CA THR A 151 0.76 -7.15 -8.60
C THR A 151 -0.44 -8.03 -8.31
N CYS A 152 -0.26 -9.13 -7.59
CA CYS A 152 -1.37 -9.99 -7.14
C CYS A 152 -1.39 -10.17 -5.62
N MET A 153 -2.59 -10.40 -5.08
CA MET A 153 -2.76 -10.72 -3.67
C MET A 153 -2.89 -12.23 -3.50
N CYS A 154 -1.99 -12.81 -2.70
CA CYS A 154 -1.94 -14.24 -2.45
C CYS A 154 -2.40 -14.55 -1.02
N ARG A 155 -3.09 -15.68 -0.83
CA ARG A 155 -3.42 -16.18 0.52
C ARG A 155 -2.20 -16.85 1.12
N ALA A 156 -1.85 -16.47 2.34
CA ALA A 156 -0.91 -17.23 3.15
C ALA A 156 -1.57 -18.55 3.54
N ARG A 157 -0.99 -19.68 3.13
CA ARG A 157 -1.48 -21.00 3.54
C ARG A 157 -1.02 -21.27 4.97
N ALA A 158 -1.92 -21.83 5.79
CA ALA A 158 -1.49 -22.48 7.02
C ALA A 158 -0.62 -23.70 6.65
N LEU A 159 0.49 -23.89 7.36
CA LEU A 159 1.42 -25.02 7.18
C LEU A 159 0.75 -26.41 7.23
N SER A 160 -0.49 -26.51 7.70
CA SER A 160 -1.22 -27.76 7.88
C SER A 160 -2.23 -28.13 6.78
N SER A 161 -2.46 -27.31 5.74
CA SER A 161 -3.37 -27.73 4.65
C SER A 161 -2.95 -27.26 3.26
N CYS A 162 -2.13 -28.08 2.62
CA CYS A 162 -1.90 -28.03 1.18
C CYS A 162 -3.19 -28.41 0.42
N ARG A 163 -4.06 -27.44 0.15
CA ARG A 163 -5.03 -27.57 -0.96
C ARG A 163 -4.72 -26.53 -2.04
N SER A 164 -4.38 -27.05 -3.21
CA SER A 164 -4.16 -26.36 -4.49
C SER A 164 -5.42 -25.63 -4.96
N GLY A 165 -5.71 -24.47 -4.36
CA GLY A 165 -6.70 -23.52 -4.87
C GLY A 165 -6.00 -22.31 -5.52
N PRO A 166 -6.55 -21.76 -6.63
CA PRO A 166 -6.01 -20.56 -7.26
C PRO A 166 -6.09 -19.35 -6.32
N PRO A 167 -5.14 -18.39 -6.39
CA PRO A 167 -5.28 -17.12 -5.69
C PRO A 167 -6.56 -16.41 -6.16
N ARG A 168 -7.42 -16.07 -5.21
CA ARG A 168 -8.79 -15.59 -5.51
C ARG A 168 -8.86 -14.15 -6.03
N THR A 169 -7.73 -13.44 -6.17
CA THR A 169 -7.73 -12.06 -6.71
C THR A 169 -6.34 -11.64 -7.21
N CYS A 170 -6.14 -11.71 -8.53
CA CYS A 170 -5.01 -11.09 -9.22
C CYS A 170 -5.49 -9.75 -9.79
N PHE A 171 -4.81 -8.65 -9.46
CA PHE A 171 -5.13 -7.34 -10.02
C PHE A 171 -4.02 -6.95 -10.99
N LEU A 172 -4.27 -7.09 -12.29
CA LEU A 172 -3.28 -6.64 -13.27
C LEU A 172 -3.35 -5.11 -13.34
N PHE A 173 -2.34 -4.46 -12.77
CA PHE A 173 -2.03 -3.07 -13.10
C PHE A 173 -1.00 -3.10 -14.21
N THR A 174 -1.26 -2.38 -15.30
CA THR A 174 -0.32 -2.25 -16.41
C THR A 174 -0.03 -0.77 -16.58
N TYR A 175 0.99 -0.25 -15.91
CA TYR A 175 1.53 1.07 -16.26
C TYR A 175 2.29 0.97 -17.59
N PRO A 176 2.12 1.93 -18.53
CA PRO A 176 1.52 3.26 -18.38
C PRO A 176 0.03 3.40 -18.79
N SER A 177 -0.76 2.33 -18.94
CA SER A 177 -2.17 2.48 -19.34
C SER A 177 -3.11 2.51 -18.11
N PRO A 178 -4.07 3.45 -18.03
CA PRO A 178 -5.00 3.57 -16.91
C PRO A 178 -6.07 2.46 -16.84
N SER A 179 -5.95 1.41 -17.66
CA SER A 179 -6.93 0.31 -17.66
C SER A 179 -6.58 -0.71 -16.56
N VAL A 180 -7.29 -0.63 -15.44
CA VAL A 180 -7.34 -1.72 -14.45
C VAL A 180 -8.02 -2.91 -15.12
N SER A 181 -7.25 -3.93 -15.49
CA SER A 181 -7.79 -5.17 -16.05
C SER A 181 -7.72 -6.24 -14.98
N THR A 182 -8.85 -6.64 -14.40
CA THR A 182 -8.90 -7.87 -13.61
C THR A 182 -8.74 -9.06 -14.56
N ARG A 183 -7.50 -9.48 -14.82
CA ARG A 183 -7.24 -10.77 -15.49
C ARG A 183 -6.87 -11.80 -14.45
N HIS A 184 -7.61 -12.91 -14.45
CA HIS A 184 -7.19 -14.12 -13.77
C HIS A 184 -5.97 -14.69 -14.50
N LEU A 185 -4.78 -14.30 -14.06
CA LEU A 185 -3.55 -14.96 -14.49
C LEU A 185 -3.43 -16.29 -13.74
N PRO A 186 -3.34 -17.44 -14.44
CA PRO A 186 -3.00 -18.69 -13.80
C PRO A 186 -1.57 -18.60 -13.27
N CYS A 187 -1.35 -18.99 -12.00
CA CYS A 187 0.01 -19.19 -11.51
C CYS A 187 0.64 -20.34 -12.30
N ARG A 188 1.71 -20.06 -13.04
CA ARG A 188 2.69 -21.07 -13.44
C ARG A 188 3.64 -21.34 -12.29
#